data_AF-A0A3S2Q903-F1
#
_entry.id   AF-A0A3S2Q903-F1
#
_cell.length_a   1.000
_cell.length_b   1.000
_cell.length_c   1.000
_cell.angle_alpha   90.00
_cell.angle_beta   90.00
_cell.angle_gamma   90.00
#
_symmetry.space_group_name_H-M   'P 1'
#
loop_
_entity.id
_entity.type
_entity.pdbx_description
1 polymer ?
#
loop_
_entity_poly.entity_id
_entity_poly.type
_entity_poly.pdbx_seq_one_letter_code
_entity_poly.pdbx_strand_id
1 'polypeptide(L)'
;MRWFRQINDNFRVRGCSYILYKPHGKHKTAGETAEGALMKLTQGLKDESMAYIYHCQNHYFCPVGFDATPLKAAKAYRGPSPTNEMEYWILIGEPSRKHPAIHCKKWMDIVTDLNTQNPEYLDIRHTERGIQRRKTKKVGGNLHCIMAFQRVNWQKLGPWALNLENLRHDFGTERSHRGAPEDAEASSKRLAQLGRSHSMGSQRDGSWRRLSHTAEFRQRSSPDSDLEEDAAD
;
A
#
# COMPACT_ATOMS: atom_id res chain seq x y z
N MET A 1 9.72 17.63 5.77
CA MET A 1 8.32 18.03 5.56
C MET A 1 7.90 18.91 6.73
N ARG A 2 7.97 20.24 6.61
CA ARG A 2 7.64 21.15 7.74
C ARG A 2 6.15 21.14 8.09
N TRP A 3 5.29 21.03 7.07
CA TRP A 3 3.83 21.02 7.24
C TRP A 3 3.34 19.90 8.15
N PHE A 4 3.89 18.69 8.04
CA PHE A 4 3.44 17.55 8.86
C PHE A 4 3.75 17.77 10.34
N ARG A 5 4.88 18.40 10.65
CA ARG A 5 5.21 18.81 12.02
C ARG A 5 4.19 19.81 12.56
N GLN A 6 3.81 20.81 11.77
CA GLN A 6 2.81 21.81 12.17
C GLN A 6 1.44 21.18 12.42
N ILE A 7 1.02 20.21 11.60
CA ILE A 7 -0.21 19.44 11.82
C ILE A 7 -0.12 18.65 13.14
N ASN A 8 0.99 17.95 13.36
CA ASN A 8 1.23 17.21 14.60
C ASN A 8 1.18 18.13 15.82
N ASP A 9 1.83 19.29 15.76
CA ASP A 9 1.84 20.29 16.83
C ASP A 9 0.43 20.83 17.11
N ASN A 10 -0.34 21.14 16.05
CA ASN A 10 -1.73 21.62 16.17
C ASN A 10 -2.64 20.60 16.87
N PHE A 11 -2.58 19.33 16.47
CA PHE A 11 -3.38 18.26 17.07
C PHE A 11 -2.74 17.67 18.33
N ARG A 12 -1.60 18.20 18.80
CA ARG A 12 -0.83 17.73 19.96
C ARG A 12 -0.49 16.24 19.88
N VAL A 13 -0.28 15.73 18.67
CA VAL A 13 0.15 14.36 18.42
C VAL A 13 1.62 14.32 18.05
N ARG A 14 2.22 13.14 18.12
CA ARG A 14 3.63 12.93 17.79
C ARG A 14 3.71 11.96 16.63
N GLY A 15 4.45 12.37 15.61
CA GLY A 15 4.63 11.58 14.41
C GLY A 15 5.86 12.01 13.64
N CYS A 16 6.38 11.10 12.82
CA CYS A 16 7.49 11.37 11.91
C CYS A 16 7.04 11.15 10.46
N SER A 17 7.76 11.76 9.53
CA SER A 17 7.53 11.60 8.10
C SER A 17 8.85 11.47 7.37
N TYR A 18 8.91 10.60 6.37
CA TYR A 18 10.09 10.40 5.54
C TYR A 18 9.70 10.01 4.11
N ILE A 19 10.64 10.10 3.18
CA ILE A 19 10.45 9.59 1.82
C ILE A 19 10.80 8.10 1.88
N LEU A 20 9.80 7.25 1.67
CA LEU A 20 9.96 5.80 1.63
C LEU A 20 10.71 5.38 0.37
N TYR A 21 10.30 5.92 -0.78
CA TYR A 21 10.88 5.54 -2.07
C TYR A 21 10.90 6.71 -3.04
N LYS A 22 12.10 7.04 -3.50
CA LYS A 22 12.37 8.03 -4.54
C LYS A 22 13.69 7.69 -5.25
N PRO A 23 13.66 7.11 -6.46
CA PRO A 23 14.87 6.66 -7.13
C PRO A 23 15.70 7.83 -7.70
N HIS A 24 15.05 8.94 -8.08
CA HIS A 24 15.72 10.04 -8.79
C HIS A 24 15.46 11.42 -8.19
N GLY A 25 16.34 12.36 -8.54
CA GLY A 25 16.19 13.77 -8.18
C GLY A 25 16.55 14.09 -6.72
N LYS A 26 16.06 15.24 -6.25
CA LYS A 26 16.36 15.75 -4.91
C LYS A 26 15.71 14.86 -3.85
N HIS A 27 16.47 14.57 -2.79
CA HIS A 27 16.06 13.68 -1.70
C HIS A 27 15.81 12.23 -2.17
N LYS A 28 16.61 11.75 -3.14
CA LYS A 28 16.59 10.33 -3.52
C LYS A 28 16.89 9.43 -2.32
N THR A 29 16.23 8.29 -2.25
CA THR A 29 16.44 7.26 -1.23
C THR A 29 17.59 6.34 -1.66
N ALA A 30 18.82 6.66 -1.21
CA ALA A 30 20.01 5.92 -1.61
C ALA A 30 19.97 4.47 -1.08
N GLY A 31 20.29 3.50 -1.94
CA GLY A 31 20.30 2.08 -1.60
C GLY A 31 18.92 1.41 -1.51
N GLU A 32 17.83 2.16 -1.68
CA GLU A 32 16.48 1.59 -1.68
C GLU A 32 16.12 1.03 -3.07
N THR A 33 15.82 -0.26 -3.14
CA THR A 33 15.33 -0.90 -4.38
C THR A 33 13.81 -0.85 -4.47
N ALA A 34 13.25 -1.15 -5.64
CA ALA A 34 11.80 -1.26 -5.80
C ALA A 34 11.22 -2.38 -4.92
N GLU A 35 11.92 -3.50 -4.80
CA GLU A 35 11.51 -4.65 -3.98
C GLU A 35 11.57 -4.29 -2.48
N GLY A 36 12.65 -3.64 -2.04
CA GLY A 36 12.78 -3.18 -0.64
C GLY A 36 11.70 -2.15 -0.28
N ALA A 37 11.40 -1.22 -1.18
CA ALA A 37 10.31 -0.26 -1.02
C ALA A 37 8.94 -0.95 -0.95
N LEU A 38 8.68 -1.95 -1.80
CA LEU A 38 7.45 -2.73 -1.79
C LEU A 38 7.27 -3.48 -0.47
N MET A 39 8.33 -4.13 0.04
CA MET A 39 8.28 -4.82 1.32
C MET A 39 7.94 -3.86 2.46
N LYS A 40 8.59 -2.69 2.52
CA LYS A 40 8.30 -1.68 3.55
C LYS A 40 6.90 -1.09 3.42
N LEU A 41 6.43 -0.85 2.19
CA LEU A 41 5.09 -0.36 1.92
C LEU A 41 4.03 -1.38 2.36
N THR A 42 4.13 -2.62 1.90
CA THR A 42 3.15 -3.68 2.22
C THR A 42 3.17 -4.04 3.70
N GLN A 43 4.33 -4.03 4.36
CA GLN A 43 4.42 -4.24 5.79
C GLN A 43 3.73 -3.11 6.57
N GLY A 44 4.00 -1.84 6.25
CA GLY A 44 3.37 -0.75 6.97
C GLY A 44 1.93 -0.48 6.56
N LEU A 45 1.45 -0.91 5.39
CA LEU A 45 0.02 -0.91 5.08
C LEU A 45 -0.80 -1.86 5.97
N LYS A 46 -0.14 -2.79 6.67
CA LYS A 46 -0.75 -3.62 7.73
C LYS A 46 -0.65 -2.99 9.13
N ASP A 47 0.09 -1.89 9.27
CA ASP A 47 0.34 -1.21 10.54
C ASP A 47 -0.58 0.01 10.68
N GLU A 48 -1.47 -0.01 11.67
CA GLU A 48 -2.42 1.07 11.97
C GLU A 48 -1.75 2.40 12.37
N SER A 49 -0.44 2.40 12.66
CA SER A 49 0.33 3.60 12.96
C SER A 49 0.94 4.27 11.72
N MET A 50 0.82 3.64 10.55
CA MET A 50 1.44 4.08 9.31
C MET A 50 0.40 4.62 8.31
N ALA A 51 0.79 5.65 7.57
CA ALA A 51 0.04 6.18 6.45
C ALA A 51 0.99 6.59 5.33
N TYR A 52 0.50 6.58 4.08
CA TYR A 52 1.33 6.84 2.91
C TYR A 52 0.70 7.85 1.97
N ILE A 53 1.56 8.59 1.27
CA ILE A 53 1.16 9.43 0.14
C ILE A 53 2.09 9.11 -1.03
N TYR A 54 1.53 8.75 -2.16
CA TYR A 54 2.24 8.63 -3.42
C TYR A 54 2.00 9.90 -4.25
N HIS A 55 3.07 10.69 -4.43
CA HIS A 55 3.05 11.92 -5.22
C HIS A 55 3.51 11.64 -6.64
N CYS A 56 2.68 11.98 -7.63
CA CYS A 56 2.97 11.81 -9.06
C CYS A 56 2.15 12.79 -9.90
N GLN A 57 2.71 13.31 -11.00
CA GLN A 57 1.96 14.10 -12.00
C GLN A 57 1.05 15.23 -11.45
N ASN A 58 1.55 16.02 -10.50
CA ASN A 58 0.79 17.07 -9.79
C ASN A 58 -0.47 16.55 -9.08
N HIS A 59 -0.44 15.29 -8.65
CA HIS A 59 -1.51 14.60 -7.97
C HIS A 59 -0.97 13.80 -6.79
N TYR A 60 -1.84 13.55 -5.82
CA TYR A 60 -1.51 12.81 -4.62
C TYR A 60 -2.49 11.65 -4.46
N PHE A 61 -1.95 10.45 -4.47
CA PHE A 61 -2.66 9.23 -4.16
C PHE A 61 -2.42 8.82 -2.71
N CYS A 62 -3.41 8.21 -2.09
CA CYS A 62 -3.28 7.63 -0.76
C CYS A 62 -3.27 6.10 -0.87
N PRO A 63 -2.10 5.43 -0.85
CA PRO A 63 -2.06 3.98 -0.67
C PRO A 63 -2.76 3.59 0.64
N VAL A 64 -3.78 2.74 0.55
CA VAL A 64 -4.62 2.29 1.68
C VAL A 64 -4.59 0.79 1.91
N GLY A 65 -4.03 0.02 0.97
CA GLY A 65 -3.90 -1.43 1.07
C GLY A 65 -3.18 -1.99 -0.14
N PHE A 66 -3.10 -3.31 -0.22
CA PHE A 66 -2.50 -3.99 -1.36
C PHE A 66 -3.13 -5.37 -1.57
N ASP A 67 -3.03 -5.88 -2.79
CA ASP A 67 -3.26 -7.28 -3.13
C ASP A 67 -1.95 -7.88 -3.65
N ALA A 68 -1.66 -9.11 -3.22
CA ALA A 68 -0.53 -9.91 -3.66
C ALA A 68 -1.08 -11.12 -4.42
N THR A 69 -1.31 -10.93 -5.72
CA THR A 69 -2.01 -11.89 -6.56
C THR A 69 -1.01 -12.91 -7.12
N PRO A 70 -1.13 -14.22 -6.84
CA PRO A 70 -0.22 -15.19 -7.42
C PRO A 70 -0.34 -15.27 -8.93
N LEU A 71 0.81 -15.31 -9.62
CA LEU A 71 0.88 -15.40 -11.08
C LEU A 71 0.26 -16.68 -11.65
N LYS A 72 0.11 -17.72 -10.81
CA LYS A 72 -0.53 -18.98 -11.15
C LYS A 72 -1.74 -19.21 -10.24
N ALA A 73 -2.93 -19.31 -10.82
CA ALA A 73 -4.17 -19.52 -10.06
C ALA A 73 -4.11 -20.73 -9.10
N ALA A 74 -3.44 -21.82 -9.51
CA ALA A 74 -3.24 -23.01 -8.67
C ALA A 74 -2.45 -22.76 -7.36
N LYS A 75 -1.83 -21.58 -7.21
CA LYS A 75 -1.09 -21.16 -6.02
C LYS A 75 -1.91 -20.24 -5.10
N ALA A 76 -3.08 -19.75 -5.51
CA ALA A 76 -3.89 -18.79 -4.73
C ALA A 76 -4.26 -19.25 -3.32
N TYR A 77 -4.47 -20.55 -3.14
CA TYR A 77 -4.83 -21.15 -1.85
C TYR A 77 -3.68 -21.95 -1.22
N ARG A 78 -2.47 -21.88 -1.81
CA ARG A 78 -1.28 -22.44 -1.18
C ARG A 78 -0.77 -21.42 -0.14
N GLY A 79 0.03 -21.90 0.81
CA GLY A 79 0.60 -21.06 1.86
C GLY A 79 1.47 -19.90 1.33
N PRO A 80 2.24 -19.24 2.22
CA PRO A 80 3.09 -18.11 1.84
C PRO A 80 3.92 -18.44 0.61
N SER A 81 3.73 -17.69 -0.47
CA SER A 81 4.54 -17.83 -1.69
C SER A 81 5.58 -16.72 -1.74
N PRO A 82 6.72 -16.95 -2.41
CA PRO A 82 7.75 -15.93 -2.53
C PRO A 82 7.26 -14.74 -3.39
N THR A 83 7.77 -13.54 -3.09
CA THR A 83 7.40 -12.28 -3.74
C THR A 83 7.53 -12.32 -5.27
N ASN A 84 8.48 -13.07 -5.81
CA ASN A 84 8.71 -13.17 -7.26
C ASN A 84 7.65 -14.02 -8.00
N GLU A 85 6.77 -14.72 -7.27
CA GLU A 85 5.66 -15.48 -7.84
C GLU A 85 4.32 -14.74 -7.75
N MET A 86 4.37 -13.48 -7.33
CA MET A 86 3.23 -12.64 -7.00
C MET A 86 3.28 -11.34 -7.83
N GLU A 87 2.13 -10.94 -8.36
CA GLU A 87 1.92 -9.59 -8.88
C GLU A 87 1.30 -8.74 -7.77
N TYR A 88 1.93 -7.60 -7.47
CA TYR A 88 1.46 -6.70 -6.43
C TYR A 88 0.64 -5.56 -7.01
N TRP A 89 -0.51 -5.34 -6.40
CA TRP A 89 -1.42 -4.24 -6.69
C TRP A 89 -1.55 -3.37 -5.46
N ILE A 90 -1.37 -2.06 -5.61
CA ILE A 90 -1.55 -1.12 -4.52
C ILE A 90 -2.96 -0.55 -4.63
N LEU A 91 -3.75 -0.69 -3.55
CA LEU A 91 -5.06 -0.09 -3.43
C LEU A 91 -4.88 1.39 -3.08
N ILE A 92 -5.49 2.26 -3.89
CA ILE A 92 -5.39 3.70 -3.81
C ILE A 92 -6.75 4.27 -3.39
N GLY A 93 -6.75 4.97 -2.25
CA GLY A 93 -7.79 5.92 -1.90
C GLY A 93 -7.56 7.22 -2.66
N GLU A 94 -8.53 7.60 -3.48
CA GLU A 94 -8.41 8.69 -4.44
C GLU A 94 -9.18 9.92 -3.97
N PRO A 95 -8.50 11.04 -3.64
CA PRO A 95 -9.19 12.26 -3.21
C PRO A 95 -9.92 13.00 -4.34
N SER A 96 -9.59 12.75 -5.60
CA SER A 96 -10.22 13.39 -6.76
C SER A 96 -11.59 12.80 -7.07
N ARG A 97 -12.60 13.67 -7.20
CA ARG A 97 -13.96 13.29 -7.63
C ARG A 97 -14.05 12.80 -9.07
N LYS A 98 -12.99 12.95 -9.88
CA LYS A 98 -12.94 12.52 -11.29
C LYS A 98 -12.58 11.04 -11.46
N HIS A 99 -12.25 10.37 -10.37
CA HIS A 99 -11.80 8.98 -10.36
C HIS A 99 -12.62 8.19 -9.32
N PRO A 100 -12.70 6.86 -9.45
CA PRO A 100 -13.30 6.02 -8.42
C PRO A 100 -12.63 6.23 -7.07
N ALA A 101 -13.43 6.33 -6.00
CA ALA A 101 -12.94 6.59 -4.64
C ALA A 101 -11.87 5.59 -4.19
N ILE A 102 -11.98 4.34 -4.64
CA ILE A 102 -10.96 3.31 -4.50
C ILE A 102 -10.69 2.71 -5.87
N HIS A 103 -9.42 2.62 -6.23
CA HIS A 103 -8.95 1.88 -7.41
C HIS A 103 -7.60 1.22 -7.10
N CYS A 104 -7.04 0.46 -8.03
CA CYS A 104 -5.74 -0.17 -7.85
C CYS A 104 -4.75 0.23 -8.96
N LYS A 105 -3.46 0.18 -8.64
CA LYS A 105 -2.35 0.34 -9.58
C LYS A 105 -1.36 -0.80 -9.38
N LYS A 106 -0.87 -1.39 -10.47
CA LYS A 106 0.21 -2.38 -10.39
C LYS A 106 1.44 -1.72 -9.77
N TRP A 107 2.12 -2.43 -8.88
CA TRP A 107 3.38 -1.96 -8.31
C TRP A 107 4.39 -1.63 -9.40
N MET A 108 4.45 -2.46 -10.45
CA MET A 108 5.40 -2.24 -11.55
C MET A 108 5.12 -0.93 -12.30
N ASP A 109 3.86 -0.54 -12.50
CA ASP A 109 3.52 0.75 -13.13
C ASP A 109 3.95 1.92 -12.24
N ILE A 110 3.79 1.80 -10.91
CA ILE A 110 4.27 2.80 -9.94
C ILE A 110 5.80 2.91 -10.01
N VAL A 111 6.51 1.77 -10.07
CA VAL A 111 7.97 1.73 -10.21
C VAL A 111 8.39 2.39 -11.51
N THR A 112 7.74 2.11 -12.63
CA THR A 112 8.01 2.76 -13.91
C THR A 112 7.81 4.26 -13.82
N ASP A 113 6.69 4.73 -13.25
CA ASP A 113 6.44 6.16 -13.05
C ASP A 113 7.53 6.83 -12.22
N LEU A 114 7.94 6.22 -11.10
CA LEU A 114 8.96 6.76 -10.21
C LEU A 114 10.36 6.78 -10.85
N ASN A 115 10.69 5.79 -11.69
CA ASN A 115 11.99 5.68 -12.36
C ASN A 115 12.07 6.45 -13.69
N THR A 116 10.95 6.77 -14.31
CA THR A 116 10.96 7.54 -15.57
C THR A 116 11.44 8.96 -15.30
N GLN A 117 12.37 9.48 -16.10
CA GLN A 117 12.95 10.81 -15.93
C GLN A 117 12.72 11.67 -17.15
N ASN A 118 12.68 13.00 -16.97
CA ASN A 118 12.52 13.91 -18.10
C ASN A 118 13.59 13.66 -19.19
N PRO A 119 13.24 13.80 -20.48
CA PRO A 119 11.96 14.32 -20.98
C PRO A 119 10.83 13.29 -20.99
N GLU A 120 11.10 12.03 -20.66
CA GLU A 120 10.09 10.99 -20.63
C GLU A 120 9.26 11.06 -19.34
N TYR A 121 8.02 10.59 -19.41
CA TYR A 121 7.15 10.43 -18.26
C TYR A 121 6.11 9.35 -18.53
N LEU A 122 5.73 8.62 -17.49
CA LEU A 122 4.52 7.83 -17.46
C LEU A 122 3.40 8.67 -16.82
N ASP A 123 2.21 8.67 -17.39
CA ASP A 123 1.02 9.16 -16.70
C ASP A 123 0.38 7.99 -15.97
N ILE A 124 0.70 7.81 -14.70
CA ILE A 124 0.20 6.68 -13.90
C ILE A 124 -1.33 6.66 -13.77
N ARG A 125 -2.03 7.79 -14.02
CA ARG A 125 -3.50 7.82 -14.10
C ARG A 125 -4.02 7.23 -15.41
N HIS A 126 -3.20 7.27 -16.46
CA HIS A 126 -3.50 6.89 -17.84
C HIS A 126 -2.40 5.97 -18.39
N THR A 127 -2.18 4.83 -17.74
CA THR A 127 -1.10 3.89 -18.09
C THR A 127 -1.24 3.33 -19.51
N GLU A 128 -2.46 3.32 -20.06
CA GLU A 128 -2.76 2.95 -21.45
C GLU A 128 -2.03 3.81 -22.49
N ARG A 129 -1.61 5.03 -22.13
CA ARG A 129 -0.86 5.92 -23.02
C ARG A 129 0.63 5.57 -23.12
N GLY A 130 1.10 4.66 -22.28
CA GLY A 130 2.50 4.29 -22.19
C GLY A 130 3.41 5.45 -21.79
N ILE A 131 4.71 5.28 -22.05
CA ILE A 131 5.72 6.31 -21.83
C ILE A 131 5.57 7.39 -22.89
N GLN A 132 5.42 8.63 -22.43
CA GLN A 132 5.28 9.80 -23.26
C GLN A 132 6.50 10.71 -23.11
N ARG A 133 6.70 11.61 -24.07
CA ARG A 133 7.82 12.56 -24.08
C ARG A 133 7.32 14.01 -23.97
N ARG A 134 7.90 14.76 -23.05
CA ARG A 134 7.64 16.19 -22.85
C ARG A 134 8.52 17.03 -23.78
N LYS A 135 7.95 18.13 -24.25
CA LYS A 135 8.72 19.21 -24.89
C LYS A 135 9.38 20.04 -23.78
N THR A 136 10.57 19.63 -23.34
CA THR A 136 11.33 20.33 -22.30
C THR A 136 12.81 20.35 -22.64
N LYS A 137 13.47 21.46 -22.28
CA LYS A 137 14.94 21.58 -22.35
C LYS A 137 15.63 20.89 -21.17
N LYS A 138 14.90 20.66 -20.07
CA LYS A 138 15.45 20.02 -18.87
C LYS A 138 15.42 18.50 -19.03
N VAL A 139 16.60 17.90 -19.06
CA VAL A 139 16.79 16.44 -19.07
C VAL A 139 17.09 15.96 -17.65
N GLY A 140 16.57 14.78 -17.31
CA GLY A 140 16.78 14.12 -16.04
C GLY A 140 15.88 14.60 -14.90
N GLY A 141 15.91 13.82 -13.82
CA GLY A 141 15.16 14.07 -12.60
C GLY A 141 13.70 13.67 -12.66
N ASN A 142 13.19 13.31 -11.50
CA ASN A 142 11.78 13.02 -11.25
C ASN A 142 11.40 13.62 -9.87
N LEU A 143 10.18 14.18 -9.78
CA LEU A 143 9.64 14.75 -8.54
C LEU A 143 8.79 13.74 -7.76
N HIS A 144 8.43 12.64 -8.39
CA HIS A 144 7.52 11.65 -7.84
C HIS A 144 8.21 10.88 -6.73
N CYS A 145 7.42 10.48 -5.72
CA CYS A 145 7.91 9.72 -4.58
C CYS A 145 6.77 9.11 -3.78
N ILE A 146 7.10 8.09 -2.99
CA ILE A 146 6.24 7.57 -1.93
C ILE A 146 6.75 8.14 -0.61
N MET A 147 5.85 8.78 0.13
CA MET A 147 6.09 9.37 1.44
C MET A 147 5.40 8.51 2.48
N ALA A 148 6.06 8.29 3.61
CA ALA A 148 5.52 7.57 4.75
C ALA A 148 5.36 8.52 5.94
N PHE A 149 4.30 8.30 6.71
CA PHE A 149 3.95 9.02 7.92
C PHE A 149 3.69 8.00 9.00
N GLN A 150 4.31 8.19 10.17
CA GLN A 150 4.19 7.26 11.28
C GLN A 150 3.75 8.01 12.52
N ARG A 151 2.72 7.50 13.19
CA ARG A 151 2.35 7.91 14.55
C ARG A 151 3.34 7.30 15.53
N VAL A 152 3.96 8.14 16.36
CA VAL A 152 4.91 7.70 17.39
C VAL A 152 4.19 7.69 18.74
N ASN A 153 4.10 6.52 19.37
CA ASN A 153 3.52 6.42 20.72
C ASN A 153 4.64 6.37 21.77
N TRP A 154 4.92 7.53 22.39
CA TRP A 154 5.93 7.63 23.44
C TRP A 154 5.56 6.89 24.74
N GLN A 155 4.27 6.59 25.00
CA GLN A 155 3.89 5.83 26.19
C GLN A 155 4.38 4.37 26.14
N LYS A 156 4.66 3.84 24.94
CA LYS A 156 5.27 2.51 24.74
C LYS A 156 6.81 2.55 24.69
N LEU A 157 7.37 3.75 24.53
CA LEU A 157 8.81 3.98 24.49
C LEU A 157 9.21 4.63 25.81
N GLY A 158 9.30 3.81 26.86
CA GLY A 158 10.00 4.21 28.08
C GLY A 158 11.42 4.70 27.75
N PRO A 159 12.11 5.42 28.65
CA PRO A 159 13.36 6.13 28.35
C PRO A 159 14.53 5.30 27.79
N TRP A 160 14.39 3.97 27.67
CA TRP A 160 15.41 3.03 27.20
C TRP A 160 15.01 2.23 25.95
N ALA A 161 13.82 2.44 25.38
CA ALA A 161 13.33 1.64 24.25
C ALA A 161 13.76 2.19 22.88
N LEU A 162 15.05 2.44 22.66
CA LEU A 162 15.61 2.40 21.31
C LEU A 162 16.13 0.99 21.07
N ASN A 163 15.23 0.01 21.02
CA ASN A 163 15.65 -1.34 20.68
C ASN A 163 15.81 -1.44 19.15
N LEU A 164 17.03 -1.16 18.69
CA LEU A 164 17.54 -1.30 17.33
C LEU A 164 17.67 -2.79 16.94
N GLU A 165 16.69 -3.62 17.32
CA GLU A 165 16.80 -5.08 17.29
C GLU A 165 15.82 -5.70 16.30
N ASN A 166 14.77 -4.98 15.88
CA ASN A 166 13.91 -5.37 14.75
C ASN A 166 14.55 -5.15 13.36
N LEU A 167 15.82 -4.73 13.28
CA LEU A 167 16.55 -4.56 12.02
C LEU A 167 17.79 -5.46 11.91
N ARG A 168 18.05 -6.35 12.89
CA ARG A 168 19.27 -7.20 12.93
C ARG A 168 19.04 -8.70 12.71
N HIS A 169 17.80 -9.18 12.71
CA HIS A 169 17.51 -10.55 12.30
C HIS A 169 17.14 -10.55 10.82
N ASP A 170 18.14 -10.78 9.96
CA ASP A 170 18.03 -11.49 8.67
C ASP A 170 19.33 -11.52 7.85
N PHE A 171 20.46 -11.06 8.40
CA PHE A 171 21.79 -11.33 7.82
C PHE A 171 22.68 -12.03 8.84
N GLY A 172 22.60 -13.37 8.84
CA GLY A 172 23.35 -14.25 9.74
C GLY A 172 23.43 -15.68 9.24
N THR A 173 24.15 -15.85 8.12
CA THR A 173 25.13 -16.93 7.89
C THR A 173 24.65 -18.39 7.99
N GLU A 174 24.42 -19.00 6.82
CA GLU A 174 24.68 -20.43 6.64
C GLU A 174 26.12 -20.74 7.03
N ARG A 175 26.31 -21.68 7.96
CA ARG A 175 27.62 -22.31 8.17
C ARG A 175 27.46 -23.82 8.25
N SER A 176 28.10 -24.43 7.26
CA SER A 176 28.24 -25.85 6.94
C SER A 176 28.79 -26.73 8.07
N HIS A 177 28.22 -27.94 8.14
CA HIS A 177 28.75 -29.26 8.53
C HIS A 177 30.03 -29.39 9.40
N ARG A 178 29.92 -30.14 10.52
CA ARG A 178 30.46 -31.51 10.71
C ARG A 178 30.47 -31.92 12.21
N GLY A 179 30.11 -33.17 12.48
CA GLY A 179 30.57 -33.92 13.67
C GLY A 179 29.49 -34.69 14.43
N ALA A 180 29.26 -35.95 14.07
CA ALA A 180 28.70 -36.99 14.96
C ALA A 180 29.85 -37.58 15.82
N PRO A 181 29.58 -38.24 16.97
CA PRO A 181 29.21 -39.67 16.92
C PRO A 181 28.17 -40.16 17.97
N GLU A 182 27.45 -41.19 17.52
CA GLU A 182 27.05 -42.48 18.12
C GLU A 182 26.44 -42.70 19.54
N ASP A 183 25.48 -43.64 19.51
CA ASP A 183 24.99 -44.63 20.49
C ASP A 183 24.09 -44.24 21.68
N ALA A 184 22.82 -44.66 21.59
CA ALA A 184 22.22 -45.69 22.47
C ALA A 184 20.71 -45.91 22.16
N GLU A 185 20.35 -47.15 21.79
CA GLU A 185 18.98 -47.67 21.79
C GLU A 185 18.45 -47.89 23.22
N ALA A 186 17.17 -47.60 23.47
CA ALA A 186 16.29 -48.41 24.33
C ALA A 186 14.81 -47.94 24.33
N SER A 187 13.95 -48.76 23.72
CA SER A 187 12.78 -49.40 24.33
C SER A 187 11.64 -48.57 25.02
N SER A 188 10.43 -48.79 24.48
CA SER A 188 9.14 -49.07 25.16
C SER A 188 8.03 -48.00 25.20
N LYS A 189 7.03 -48.25 24.32
CA LYS A 189 5.59 -48.43 24.60
C LYS A 189 4.76 -47.35 25.33
N ARG A 190 3.64 -47.04 24.65
CA ARG A 190 2.27 -46.69 25.13
C ARG A 190 2.04 -45.25 25.61
N LEU A 191 1.21 -44.51 24.86
CA LEU A 191 -0.21 -44.35 25.22
C LEU A 191 -1.02 -43.86 24.02
N ALA A 192 -2.05 -44.62 23.67
CA ALA A 192 -3.17 -44.15 22.87
C ALA A 192 -4.22 -43.61 23.86
N GLN A 193 -4.74 -42.40 23.66
CA GLN A 193 -6.07 -42.06 24.18
C GLN A 193 -6.76 -40.94 23.40
N LEU A 194 -7.80 -41.39 22.71
CA LEU A 194 -9.03 -40.74 22.23
C LEU A 194 -9.41 -39.41 22.89
N GLY A 195 -9.89 -38.46 22.07
CA GLY A 195 -10.70 -37.33 22.50
C GLY A 195 -11.55 -36.79 21.34
N ARG A 196 -12.82 -37.22 21.31
CA ARG A 196 -13.85 -36.89 20.31
C ARG A 196 -14.24 -35.41 20.30
N SER A 197 -14.68 -35.00 19.11
CA SER A 197 -15.38 -33.78 18.72
C SER A 197 -16.63 -33.47 19.55
N HIS A 198 -16.90 -32.18 19.80
CA HIS A 198 -18.27 -31.64 19.87
C HIS A 198 -18.32 -30.22 19.31
N SER A 199 -19.02 -30.09 18.18
CA SER A 199 -19.57 -28.84 17.65
C SER A 199 -20.91 -28.55 18.34
N MET A 200 -21.14 -27.30 18.74
CA MET A 200 -22.49 -26.74 18.84
C MET A 200 -22.46 -25.30 18.33
N GLY A 201 -23.28 -25.03 17.32
CA GLY A 201 -23.65 -23.68 16.90
C GLY A 201 -24.99 -23.25 17.51
N SER A 202 -25.22 -21.94 17.51
CA SER A 202 -26.52 -21.26 17.49
C SER A 202 -26.20 -19.78 17.19
N GLN A 203 -26.55 -19.22 16.01
CA GLN A 203 -27.80 -18.50 15.70
C GLN A 203 -28.23 -17.49 16.80
N ARG A 204 -28.66 -16.25 16.55
CA ARG A 204 -28.84 -15.41 15.34
C ARG A 204 -29.32 -14.01 15.83
N ASP A 205 -28.97 -12.96 15.09
CA ASP A 205 -29.59 -11.62 14.92
C ASP A 205 -29.98 -10.72 16.11
N GLY A 206 -29.54 -9.45 16.01
CA GLY A 206 -30.04 -8.33 16.82
C GLY A 206 -29.52 -6.95 16.39
N SER A 207 -30.20 -6.32 15.43
CA SER A 207 -30.38 -4.86 15.30
C SER A 207 -29.17 -3.96 14.91
N TRP A 208 -28.81 -3.92 13.63
CA TRP A 208 -28.20 -2.72 13.04
C TRP A 208 -29.30 -1.72 12.67
N ARG A 209 -29.38 -0.61 13.41
CA ARG A 209 -30.32 0.48 13.12
C ARG A 209 -29.93 1.18 11.83
N ARG A 210 -30.81 1.06 10.84
CA ARG A 210 -30.86 1.80 9.57
C ARG A 210 -31.18 3.28 9.87
N LEU A 211 -30.20 4.17 9.74
CA LEU A 211 -30.44 5.61 9.63
C LEU A 211 -30.77 5.92 8.16
N SER A 212 -32.06 5.88 7.84
CA SER A 212 -32.60 6.40 6.59
C SER A 212 -32.77 7.90 6.71
N HIS A 213 -31.84 8.69 6.14
CA HIS A 213 -32.11 10.07 5.79
C HIS A 213 -32.82 10.10 4.44
N THR A 214 -34.12 10.33 4.51
CA THR A 214 -34.97 10.85 3.44
C THR A 214 -34.45 12.21 2.99
N ALA A 215 -33.94 12.30 1.77
CA ALA A 215 -33.84 13.56 1.03
C ALA A 215 -34.75 13.43 -0.19
N GLU A 216 -35.74 14.30 -0.23
CA GLU A 216 -36.87 14.30 -1.14
C GLU A 216 -36.42 14.50 -2.60
N PHE A 217 -36.92 13.60 -3.45
CA PHE A 217 -36.87 13.71 -4.90
C PHE A 217 -37.88 14.80 -5.32
N ARG A 218 -37.43 16.04 -5.50
CA ARG A 218 -38.18 17.02 -6.28
C ARG A 218 -37.62 17.06 -7.69
N GLN A 219 -38.38 16.41 -8.58
CA GLN A 219 -38.29 16.64 -10.02
C GLN A 219 -38.34 18.14 -10.30
N ARG A 220 -37.34 18.66 -11.00
CA ARG A 220 -37.49 19.87 -11.81
C ARG A 220 -37.29 19.47 -13.25
N SER A 221 -38.36 19.68 -13.98
CA SER A 221 -38.61 19.46 -15.39
C SER A 221 -37.55 20.13 -16.26
N SER A 222 -37.14 19.43 -17.32
CA SER A 222 -36.51 20.03 -18.51
C SER A 222 -37.48 21.02 -19.16
N PRO A 223 -36.99 22.16 -19.68
CA PRO A 223 -37.68 22.88 -20.73
C PRO A 223 -37.04 22.53 -22.08
N ASP A 224 -37.77 21.73 -22.87
CA ASP A 224 -37.75 21.89 -24.33
C ASP A 224 -38.41 23.25 -24.64
N SER A 225 -37.77 24.04 -25.49
CA SER A 225 -38.45 25.10 -26.23
C SER A 225 -37.87 25.15 -27.63
N ASP A 226 -38.66 24.57 -28.52
CA ASP A 226 -38.58 24.57 -29.96
C ASP A 226 -38.86 25.96 -30.57
N LEU A 227 -38.23 26.19 -31.73
CA LEU A 227 -38.56 27.13 -32.82
C LEU A 227 -38.33 28.64 -32.60
N GLU A 228 -37.43 29.22 -33.39
CA GLU A 228 -37.87 30.14 -34.46
C GLU A 228 -36.85 30.23 -35.61
N GLU A 229 -37.44 30.46 -36.77
CA GLU A 229 -36.97 30.41 -38.15
C GLU A 229 -36.29 31.73 -38.51
N ASP A 230 -35.16 31.70 -39.23
CA ASP A 230 -34.69 32.89 -39.95
C ASP A 230 -34.12 32.48 -41.31
N ALA A 231 -34.84 32.88 -42.35
CA ALA A 231 -34.47 32.86 -43.75
C ALA A 231 -34.43 34.30 -44.29
N ALA A 232 -33.56 34.51 -45.29
CA ALA A 232 -33.29 35.71 -46.09
C ALA A 232 -32.31 36.72 -45.45
N ASP A 233 -31.30 37.27 -46.14
CA ASP A 233 -30.98 37.41 -47.58
C ASP A 233 -29.53 36.99 -47.92
#